data_AF-V7I607-F1
#
_entry.id   AF-V7I607-F1
#
_cell.length_a   1.000
_cell.length_b   1.000
_cell.length_c   1.000
_cell.angle_alpha   90.00
_cell.angle_beta   90.00
_cell.angle_gamma   90.00
#
_symmetry.space_group_name_H-M   'P 1'
#
loop_
_entity.id
_entity.type
_entity.pdbx_description
1 polymer ?
#
loop_
_entity_poly.entity_id
_entity_poly.type
_entity_poly.pdbx_seq_one_letter_code
_entity_poly.pdbx_strand_id
1 'polypeptide(L)'
;MEEELKFLNKTIDETDQRLTELMINNETQSFNRSGTLFYLNTKIYASAAGEKKEELFEALKEQGYGSLVVETVNANSLSAFVKEQILENEDLLPNWLEGKVNVFERTTVGVRKA
;
A
#
# COMPACT_ATOMS: atom_id res chain seq x y z
N MET A 1 -15.93 20.76 4.44
CA MET A 1 -15.73 19.30 4.33
C MET A 1 -14.36 18.85 4.78
N GLU A 2 -13.24 19.24 4.15
CA GLU A 2 -11.89 18.79 4.59
C GLU A 2 -11.50 19.35 5.97
N GLU A 3 -11.79 20.63 6.24
CA GLU A 3 -11.54 21.24 7.55
C GLU A 3 -12.41 20.63 8.67
N GLU A 4 -13.67 20.31 8.36
CA GLU A 4 -14.59 19.65 9.30
C GLU A 4 -14.10 18.24 9.65
N LEU A 5 -13.63 17.48 8.65
CA LEU A 5 -13.02 16.17 8.87
C LEU A 5 -11.78 16.26 9.76
N LYS A 6 -10.91 17.25 9.50
CA LYS A 6 -9.71 17.48 10.32
C LYS A 6 -10.07 17.85 11.76
N PHE A 7 -11.05 18.73 11.95
CA PHE A 7 -11.54 19.11 13.28
C PHE A 7 -12.14 17.92 14.03
N LEU A 8 -12.96 17.12 13.35
CA LEU A 8 -13.58 15.94 13.95
C LEU A 8 -12.54 14.91 14.38
N ASN A 9 -11.56 14.60 13.51
CA ASN A 9 -10.46 13.68 13.84
C ASN A 9 -9.67 14.18 15.05
N LYS A 10 -9.34 15.48 15.09
CA LYS A 10 -8.66 16.07 16.25
C LYS A 10 -9.46 15.91 17.56
N THR A 11 -10.78 16.10 17.50
CA THR A 11 -11.66 15.94 18.67
C THR A 11 -11.72 14.48 19.16
N ILE A 12 -11.72 13.53 18.23
CA ILE A 12 -11.65 12.10 18.53
C ILE A 12 -10.33 11.78 19.24
N ASP A 13 -9.20 12.22 18.67
CA ASP A 13 -7.86 11.96 19.21
C ASP A 13 -7.70 12.54 20.63
N GLU A 14 -8.13 13.78 20.85
CA GLU A 14 -8.08 14.43 22.17
C GLU A 14 -8.95 13.70 23.21
N THR A 15 -10.11 13.19 22.79
CA THR A 15 -11.01 12.45 23.68
C THR A 15 -10.45 11.08 24.02
N ASP A 16 -9.89 10.38 23.04
CA ASP A 16 -9.27 9.05 23.20
C ASP A 16 -8.05 9.12 24.11
N GLN A 17 -7.19 10.14 23.93
CA GLN A 17 -6.04 10.37 24.79
C GLN A 17 -6.47 10.62 26.25
N ARG A 18 -7.45 11.48 26.48
CA ARG A 18 -7.96 11.76 27.84
C ARG A 18 -8.52 10.51 28.51
N LEU A 19 -9.26 9.69 27.78
CA LEU A 19 -9.80 8.44 28.32
C LEU A 19 -8.67 7.45 28.65
N THR A 20 -7.69 7.33 27.77
CA THR A 20 -6.50 6.49 27.97
C THR A 20 -5.73 6.89 29.22
N GLU A 21 -5.45 8.18 29.40
CA GLU A 21 -4.77 8.71 30.59
C GLU A 21 -5.55 8.41 31.88
N LEU A 22 -6.88 8.60 31.87
CA LEU A 22 -7.73 8.27 33.01
C LEU A 22 -7.68 6.77 33.34
N MET A 23 -7.74 5.91 32.32
CA MET A 23 -7.67 4.46 32.50
C MET A 23 -6.31 4.04 33.07
N ILE A 24 -5.21 4.62 32.59
CA ILE A 24 -3.85 4.38 33.13
C ILE A 24 -3.75 4.83 34.59
N ASN A 25 -4.15 6.06 34.90
CA ASN A 25 -4.05 6.65 36.24
C ASN A 25 -4.90 5.92 37.29
N ASN A 26 -5.99 5.26 36.86
CA ASN A 26 -6.85 4.45 37.72
C ASN A 26 -6.54 2.95 37.62
N GLU A 27 -5.42 2.56 37.00
CA GLU A 27 -5.00 1.17 36.80
C GLU A 27 -6.11 0.29 36.17
N THR A 28 -6.99 0.91 35.37
CA THR A 28 -8.18 0.29 34.79
C THR A 28 -7.86 -0.23 33.39
N GLN A 29 -7.63 -1.53 33.28
CA GLN A 29 -7.33 -2.17 31.98
C GLN A 29 -8.53 -2.24 31.04
N SER A 30 -9.75 -2.39 31.59
CA SER A 30 -10.99 -2.36 30.79
C SER A 30 -12.22 -2.02 31.64
N PHE A 31 -13.28 -1.53 31.01
CA PHE A 31 -14.59 -1.34 31.63
C PHE A 31 -15.72 -1.52 30.61
N ASN A 32 -16.92 -1.88 31.09
CA ASN A 32 -18.13 -1.91 30.28
C ASN A 32 -19.01 -0.71 30.60
N ARG A 33 -19.54 -0.06 29.56
CA ARG A 33 -20.55 1.00 29.69
C ARG A 33 -21.62 0.81 28.64
N SER A 34 -22.87 0.61 29.07
CA SER A 34 -24.04 0.44 28.19
C SER A 34 -23.88 -0.66 27.13
N GLY A 35 -23.21 -1.76 27.49
CA GLY A 35 -22.94 -2.89 26.58
C GLY A 35 -21.70 -2.72 25.68
N THR A 36 -20.96 -1.62 25.79
CA THR A 36 -19.70 -1.40 25.08
C THR A 36 -18.52 -1.62 26.00
N LEU A 37 -17.60 -2.50 25.59
CA LEU A 37 -16.32 -2.75 26.28
C LEU A 37 -15.26 -1.75 25.78
N PHE A 38 -14.68 -1.01 26.72
CA PHE A 38 -13.53 -0.15 26.52
C PHE A 38 -12.33 -0.80 27.18
N TYR A 39 -11.18 -0.88 26.51
CA TYR A 39 -9.99 -1.52 27.04
C TYR A 39 -8.73 -0.84 26.52
N LEU A 40 -7.68 -0.79 27.34
CA LEU A 40 -6.37 -0.31 26.92
C LEU A 40 -5.78 -1.30 25.92
N ASN A 41 -5.31 -0.80 24.79
CA ASN A 41 -4.65 -1.58 23.77
C ASN A 41 -3.43 -0.82 23.24
N THR A 42 -2.29 -1.50 23.12
CA THR A 42 -1.09 -0.95 22.50
C THR A 42 -0.95 -1.53 21.10
N LYS A 43 -0.95 -0.66 20.10
CA LYS A 43 -0.63 -1.02 18.72
C LYS A 43 0.69 -0.38 18.31
N ILE A 44 1.51 -1.14 17.60
CA ILE A 44 2.74 -0.62 16.98
C ILE A 44 2.39 -0.16 15.57
N TYR A 45 2.65 1.11 15.29
CA TYR A 45 2.57 1.68 13.96
C TYR A 45 3.99 1.91 13.46
N ALA A 46 4.36 1.22 12.39
CA ALA A 46 5.65 1.35 11.74
C ALA A 46 5.46 1.83 10.30
N SER A 47 6.28 2.80 9.89
CA SER A 47 6.37 3.29 8.53
C SER A 47 7.84 3.46 8.17
N ALA A 48 8.15 3.49 6.87
CA ALA A 48 9.49 3.79 6.41
C ALA A 48 9.90 5.20 6.89
N ALA A 49 11.11 5.33 7.42
CA ALA A 49 11.64 6.61 7.85
C ALA A 49 12.02 7.47 6.63
N GLY A 50 11.29 8.55 6.37
CA GLY A 50 11.61 9.50 5.29
C GLY A 50 11.89 8.81 3.94
N GLU A 51 13.07 9.07 3.38
CA GLU A 51 13.53 8.53 2.09
C GLU A 51 14.13 7.10 2.18
N LYS A 52 14.17 6.48 3.37
CA LYS A 52 14.79 5.16 3.61
C LYS A 52 13.97 3.97 3.13
N LYS A 53 13.09 4.15 2.14
CA LYS A 53 12.17 3.09 1.68
C LYS A 53 12.92 1.96 0.96
N GLU A 54 13.87 2.30 0.10
CA GLU A 54 14.67 1.32 -0.64
C GLU A 54 15.61 0.56 0.30
N GLU A 55 16.32 1.27 1.18
CA GLU A 55 17.14 0.66 2.24
C GLU A 55 16.31 -0.24 3.17
N LEU A 56 15.07 0.16 3.51
CA LEU A 56 14.15 -0.69 4.26
C LEU A 56 13.78 -1.95 3.46
N PHE A 57 13.53 -1.84 2.16
CA PHE A 57 13.19 -2.97 1.32
C PHE A 57 14.36 -3.95 1.19
N GLU A 58 15.57 -3.45 0.98
CA GLU A 58 16.78 -4.24 0.95
C GLU A 58 17.02 -4.92 2.30
N ALA A 59 16.97 -4.18 3.40
CA ALA A 59 17.11 -4.73 4.74
C ALA A 59 16.05 -5.80 5.03
N LEU A 60 14.79 -5.57 4.66
CA LEU A 60 13.73 -6.57 4.79
C LEU A 60 14.03 -7.81 3.95
N LYS A 61 14.49 -7.66 2.70
CA LYS A 61 14.88 -8.79 1.84
C LYS A 61 16.06 -9.57 2.41
N GLU A 62 17.12 -8.88 2.85
CA GLU A 62 18.33 -9.49 3.44
C GLU A 62 18.01 -10.26 4.72
N GLN A 63 17.09 -9.74 5.55
CA GLN A 63 16.66 -10.39 6.78
C GLN A 63 15.59 -11.48 6.55
N GLY A 64 15.27 -11.80 5.29
CA GLY A 64 14.31 -12.86 4.94
C GLY A 64 12.84 -12.45 4.97
N TYR A 65 12.55 -11.16 5.14
CA TYR A 65 11.20 -10.56 5.13
C TYR A 65 10.83 -9.93 3.78
N GLY A 66 11.43 -10.40 2.68
CA GLY A 66 11.13 -9.89 1.34
C GLY A 66 9.65 -9.96 0.95
N SER A 67 8.85 -10.82 1.60
CA SER A 67 7.39 -10.89 1.42
C SER A 67 6.63 -9.65 1.88
N LEU A 68 7.22 -8.81 2.73
CA LEU A 68 6.66 -7.51 3.11
C LEU A 68 6.89 -6.45 2.02
N VAL A 69 7.82 -6.72 1.09
CA VAL A 69 8.17 -5.82 0.00
C VAL A 69 7.32 -6.17 -1.22
N VAL A 70 6.48 -5.24 -1.64
CA VAL A 70 5.65 -5.40 -2.84
C VAL A 70 6.33 -4.67 -4.00
N GLU A 71 7.01 -5.43 -4.86
CA GLU A 71 7.60 -4.94 -6.12
C GLU A 71 6.62 -5.22 -7.26
N THR A 72 6.09 -4.18 -7.89
CA THR A 72 5.11 -4.32 -8.97
C THR A 72 5.59 -3.64 -10.23
N VAL A 73 5.45 -4.34 -11.34
CA VAL A 73 5.59 -3.75 -12.67
C VAL A 73 4.21 -3.35 -13.16
N ASN A 74 4.07 -2.09 -13.59
CA ASN A 74 2.80 -1.60 -14.12
C ASN A 74 2.45 -2.34 -15.43
N ALA A 75 1.25 -2.92 -15.49
CA ALA A 75 0.83 -3.74 -16.63
C ALA A 75 0.74 -2.96 -17.94
N ASN A 76 0.32 -1.69 -17.89
CA ASN A 76 0.21 -0.85 -19.09
C ASN A 76 1.59 -0.48 -19.63
N SER A 77 2.51 -0.11 -18.73
CA SER A 77 3.90 0.18 -19.09
C SER A 77 4.61 -1.07 -19.62
N LEU A 78 4.39 -2.23 -18.99
CA LEU A 78 4.94 -3.50 -19.46
C LEU A 78 4.42 -3.85 -20.86
N SER A 79 3.14 -3.59 -21.15
CA SER A 79 2.55 -3.86 -22.46
C SER A 79 3.13 -2.98 -23.56
N ALA A 80 3.31 -1.68 -23.28
CA ALA A 80 3.94 -0.76 -24.22
C ALA A 80 5.41 -1.14 -24.48
N PHE A 81 6.17 -1.41 -23.41
CA PHE A 81 7.56 -1.81 -23.48
C PHE A 81 7.74 -3.11 -24.28
N VAL A 82 6.96 -4.16 -23.98
CA VAL A 82 7.05 -5.43 -24.70
C VAL A 82 6.71 -5.26 -26.19
N LYS A 83 5.77 -4.37 -26.54
CA LYS A 83 5.47 -4.04 -27.93
C LYS A 83 6.66 -3.39 -28.64
N GLU A 84 7.34 -2.44 -28.00
CA GLU A 84 8.54 -1.80 -28.56
C GLU A 84 9.67 -2.82 -28.75
N GLN A 85 9.89 -3.68 -27.76
CA GLN A 85 10.92 -4.72 -27.83
C GLN A 85 10.66 -5.74 -28.96
N ILE A 86 9.40 -6.00 -29.31
CA ILE A 86 9.04 -6.83 -30.47
C ILE A 86 9.36 -6.09 -31.78
N LEU A 87 8.96 -4.82 -31.90
CA LEU A 87 9.22 -4.01 -33.09
C LEU A 87 10.72 -3.86 -33.39
N GLU A 88 11.53 -3.70 -32.34
CA GLU A 88 12.99 -3.56 -32.45
C GLU A 88 13.70 -4.89 -32.73
N ASN A 89 13.05 -6.02 -32.44
CA ASN A 89 13.59 -7.35 -32.61
C ASN A 89 12.88 -8.09 -33.76
N GLU A 90 12.78 -7.42 -34.90
CA GLU A 90 12.26 -7.98 -36.17
C GLU A 90 10.83 -8.54 -36.06
N ASP A 91 9.96 -7.84 -35.32
CA ASP A 91 8.58 -8.26 -35.02
C ASP A 91 8.50 -9.61 -34.26
N LEU A 92 9.58 -10.02 -33.60
CA LEU A 92 9.67 -11.21 -32.78
C LEU A 92 9.93 -10.83 -31.32
N LEU A 93 9.33 -11.56 -30.37
CA LEU A 93 9.60 -11.37 -28.94
C LEU A 93 11.05 -11.74 -28.63
N PRO A 94 11.84 -10.86 -27.96
CA PRO A 94 13.22 -11.20 -27.61
C PRO A 94 13.30 -12.40 -26.66
N ASN A 95 14.31 -13.24 -26.88
CA ASN A 95 14.53 -14.48 -26.12
C ASN A 95 14.62 -14.25 -24.58
N TRP A 96 15.05 -13.07 -24.12
CA TRP A 96 15.16 -12.78 -22.69
C TRP A 96 13.80 -12.47 -22.03
N LEU A 97 12.79 -12.13 -22.82
CA LEU A 97 11.39 -11.96 -22.43
C LEU A 97 10.53 -13.17 -22.77
N GLU A 98 10.99 -14.02 -23.70
CA GLU A 98 10.34 -15.28 -24.04
C GLU A 98 10.04 -16.10 -22.78
N GLY A 99 8.78 -16.50 -22.63
CA GLY A 99 8.30 -17.23 -21.45
C GLY A 99 8.15 -16.40 -20.15
N LYS A 100 8.54 -15.12 -20.12
CA LYS A 100 8.40 -14.23 -18.94
C LYS A 100 7.24 -13.24 -19.05
N VAL A 101 6.74 -13.03 -20.26
CA VAL A 101 5.58 -12.18 -20.54
C VAL A 101 4.59 -12.94 -21.43
N ASN A 102 3.30 -12.74 -21.20
CA ASN A 102 2.25 -13.27 -22.07
C ASN A 102 1.87 -12.19 -23.08
N VAL A 103 2.15 -12.44 -24.35
CA VAL A 103 1.85 -11.51 -25.43
C VAL A 103 0.64 -12.05 -26.19
N PHE A 104 -0.43 -11.27 -26.20
CA PHE A 104 -1.62 -11.55 -27.00
C PHE A 104 -2.03 -10.28 -27.73
N GLU A 105 -2.12 -10.35 -29.05
CA GLU A 105 -2.62 -9.26 -29.86
C GLU A 105 -4.13 -9.39 -30.03
N ARG A 106 -4.86 -8.34 -29.68
CA ARG A 106 -6.30 -8.25 -29.92
C ARG A 106 -6.60 -7.04 -30.80
N THR A 107 -7.07 -7.29 -32.01
CA THR A 107 -7.60 -6.23 -32.87
C THR A 107 -9.05 -5.94 -32.49
N THR A 108 -9.32 -4.71 -32.07
CA THR A 108 -10.69 -4.23 -31.77
C THR A 108 -11.01 -3.00 -32.61
N VAL A 109 -12.25 -2.86 -33.06
CA VAL A 109 -12.72 -1.65 -33.75
C VAL A 109 -12.87 -0.53 -32.73
N GLY A 110 -12.09 0.54 -32.89
CA GLY A 110 -12.24 1.76 -32.09
C GLY A 110 -13.30 2.66 -32.70
N VAL A 111 -14.32 3.02 -31.92
CA VAL A 111 -15.28 4.06 -32.31
C VAL A 111 -14.81 5.37 -31.71
N ARG A 112 -14.52 6.36 -32.55
CA ARG A 112 -14.27 7.75 -32.13
C ARG A 112 -15.21 8.68 -32.90
N LYS A 113 -15.72 9.70 -32.21
CA LYS A 113 -16.51 10.76 -32.85
C LYS A 113 -15.57 11.64 -33.68
N ALA A 114 -16.00 12.05 -34.86
CA ALA A 114 -15.31 13.04 -35.68
C ALA A 114 -15.40 14.43 -35.04
#